data_AF-A0A178IFX7-F1
#
_entry.id   AF-A0A178IFX7-F1
#
_cell.length_a   1.000
_cell.length_b   1.000
_cell.length_c   1.000
_cell.angle_alpha   90.00
_cell.angle_beta   90.00
_cell.angle_gamma   90.00
#
_symmetry.space_group_name_H-M   'P 1'
#
loop_
_entity.id
_entity.type
_entity.pdbx_description
1 polymer ?
#
loop_
_entity_poly.entity_id
_entity_poly.type
_entity_poly.pdbx_seq_one_letter_code
_entity_poly.pdbx_strand_id
1 'polypeptide(L)'
;MTTETASALETRYLPKGRRLGSVHREILHYINSGETALFRFLRGYLNAASLWTSRDDNEEYLDATHTIEDIAIASLVSAWAECSQFCRECATDLTHLDDERNGHDFWLTRNHHGSYWDEPVNDELAEFAMQQLTRASESYGEVDLHIGDDRKLHFSNERSFI
;
A
#
# COMPACT_ATOMS: atom_id res chain seq x y z
N MET A 1 -22.51 -22.49 -5.30
CA MET A 1 -21.32 -21.78 -4.77
C MET A 1 -20.56 -21.28 -5.98
N THR A 2 -20.91 -20.09 -6.48
CA THR A 2 -20.32 -19.52 -7.69
C THR A 2 -19.09 -18.73 -7.30
N THR A 3 -17.95 -19.20 -7.78
CA THR A 3 -16.66 -18.50 -7.79
C THR A 3 -16.80 -17.24 -8.63
N GLU A 4 -17.11 -16.11 -8.00
CA GLU A 4 -16.87 -14.79 -8.60
C GLU A 4 -15.35 -14.59 -8.65
N THR A 5 -14.78 -14.86 -9.83
CA THR A 5 -13.39 -14.56 -10.16
C THR A 5 -13.15 -13.06 -10.08
N ALA A 6 -11.98 -12.64 -9.57
CA ALA A 6 -11.55 -11.25 -9.40
C ALA A 6 -11.84 -10.30 -10.59
N SER A 7 -11.86 -10.84 -11.81
CA SER A 7 -12.28 -10.15 -13.05
C SER A 7 -13.69 -9.51 -12.99
N ALA A 8 -14.62 -10.09 -12.24
CA ALA A 8 -15.98 -9.56 -12.09
C ALA A 8 -16.06 -8.33 -11.15
N LEU A 9 -15.12 -8.21 -10.20
CA LEU A 9 -14.99 -7.04 -9.33
C LEU A 9 -14.32 -5.87 -10.05
N GLU A 10 -13.35 -6.15 -10.93
CA GLU A 10 -12.59 -5.15 -11.71
C GLU A 10 -13.48 -4.38 -12.70
N THR A 11 -14.52 -5.03 -13.25
CA THR A 11 -15.41 -4.38 -14.23
C THR A 11 -16.52 -3.55 -13.57
N ARG A 12 -16.71 -3.65 -12.24
CA ARG A 12 -17.80 -2.95 -11.53
C ARG A 12 -17.42 -1.56 -11.01
N TYR A 13 -16.13 -1.27 -10.84
CA TYR A 13 -15.66 -0.03 -10.23
C TYR A 13 -14.82 0.88 -11.14
N LEU A 14 -14.45 0.44 -12.36
CA LEU A 14 -13.85 1.32 -13.36
C LEU A 14 -14.91 1.79 -14.36
N PRO A 15 -15.22 3.11 -14.43
CA PRO A 15 -16.15 3.64 -15.41
C PRO A 15 -15.61 3.37 -16.83
N LYS A 16 -16.33 2.58 -17.62
CA LYS A 16 -15.98 2.30 -19.02
C LYS A 16 -15.73 3.60 -19.79
N GLY A 17 -14.53 3.74 -20.38
CA GLY A 17 -14.21 4.80 -21.36
C GLY A 17 -13.22 5.88 -20.91
N ARG A 18 -12.63 5.82 -19.71
CA ARG A 18 -11.57 6.77 -19.30
C ARG A 18 -10.19 6.34 -19.81
N ARG A 19 -9.36 7.30 -20.24
CA ARG A 19 -7.94 7.05 -20.58
C ARG A 19 -7.19 6.66 -19.30
N LEU A 20 -6.27 5.70 -19.37
CA LEU A 20 -5.48 5.19 -18.23
C LEU A 20 -4.78 6.31 -17.44
N GLY A 21 -4.19 7.30 -18.13
CA GLY A 21 -3.57 8.47 -17.49
C GLY A 21 -4.55 9.42 -16.79
N SER A 22 -5.85 9.35 -17.12
CA SER A 22 -6.88 10.09 -16.36
C SER A 22 -7.18 9.41 -15.03
N VAL A 23 -7.18 8.07 -15.01
CA VAL A 23 -7.39 7.27 -13.79
C VAL A 23 -6.19 7.39 -12.86
N HIS A 24 -4.97 7.36 -13.41
CA HIS A 24 -3.73 7.55 -12.65
C HIS A 24 -3.73 8.88 -11.89
N ARG A 25 -4.01 10.01 -12.57
CA ARG A 25 -4.10 11.32 -11.91
C ARG A 25 -5.21 11.42 -10.88
N GLU A 26 -6.34 10.77 -11.11
CA GLU A 26 -7.48 10.78 -10.18
C GLU A 26 -7.15 10.00 -8.90
N ILE A 27 -6.54 8.82 -9.02
CA ILE A 27 -6.07 8.05 -7.86
C ILE A 27 -5.03 8.84 -7.06
N LEU A 28 -4.03 9.42 -7.74
CA LEU A 28 -3.02 10.27 -7.09
C LEU A 28 -3.66 11.48 -6.40
N HIS A 29 -4.67 12.10 -7.00
CA HIS A 29 -5.39 13.20 -6.38
C HIS A 29 -6.01 12.79 -5.04
N TYR A 30 -6.66 11.62 -4.98
CA TYR A 30 -7.27 11.13 -3.75
C TYR A 30 -6.24 10.71 -2.68
N ILE A 31 -5.13 10.10 -3.10
CA ILE A 31 -4.00 9.78 -2.21
C ILE A 31 -3.43 11.07 -1.58
N ASN A 32 -3.20 12.08 -2.41
CA ASN A 32 -2.65 13.36 -1.97
C ASN A 32 -3.63 14.15 -1.10
N SER A 33 -4.93 14.14 -1.42
CA SER A 33 -5.94 14.82 -0.60
C SER A 33 -6.16 14.14 0.75
N GLY A 34 -5.94 12.82 0.84
CA GLY A 34 -6.07 12.07 2.09
C GLY A 34 -7.49 12.12 2.67
N GLU A 35 -8.51 12.23 1.79
CA GLU A 35 -9.91 12.46 2.19
C GLU A 35 -10.49 11.34 3.04
N THR A 36 -9.99 10.10 2.89
CA THR A 36 -10.43 8.94 3.65
C THR A 36 -9.28 8.31 4.41
N ALA A 37 -9.60 7.57 5.48
CA ALA A 37 -8.63 6.77 6.22
C ALA A 37 -7.84 5.82 5.31
N LEU A 38 -8.52 5.19 4.35
CA LEU A 38 -7.86 4.32 3.35
C LEU A 38 -6.85 5.08 2.49
N PHE A 39 -7.14 6.32 2.07
CA PHE A 39 -6.18 7.09 1.27
C PHE A 39 -4.99 7.58 2.09
N ARG A 40 -5.18 7.91 3.37
CA ARG A 40 -4.08 8.22 4.28
C ARG A 40 -3.20 7.00 4.54
N PHE A 41 -3.81 5.84 4.80
CA PHE A 41 -3.12 4.57 4.92
C PHE A 41 -2.33 4.23 3.66
N LEU A 42 -2.96 4.31 2.49
CA LEU A 42 -2.27 4.05 1.23
C LEU A 42 -1.11 5.03 1.01
N ARG A 43 -1.27 6.31 1.35
CA ARG A 43 -0.17 7.29 1.26
C ARG A 43 1.03 6.88 2.13
N GLY A 44 0.78 6.48 3.38
CA GLY A 44 1.82 6.01 4.29
C GLY A 44 2.55 4.77 3.78
N TYR A 45 1.79 3.81 3.25
CA TYR A 45 2.33 2.60 2.62
C TYR A 45 3.23 2.93 1.42
N LEU A 46 2.78 3.78 0.49
CA LEU A 46 3.54 4.14 -0.69
C LEU A 46 4.79 4.97 -0.35
N ASN A 47 4.70 5.86 0.63
CA ASN A 47 5.84 6.64 1.11
C ASN A 47 6.89 5.75 1.78
N ALA A 48 6.49 4.76 2.57
CA ALA A 48 7.43 3.80 3.16
C ALA A 48 8.16 2.99 2.06
N ALA A 49 7.41 2.53 1.06
CA ALA A 49 7.95 1.78 -0.07
C ALA A 49 8.95 2.56 -0.92
N SER A 50 8.64 3.84 -1.18
CA SER A 50 9.44 4.68 -2.07
C SER A 50 10.58 5.41 -1.36
N LEU A 51 10.44 5.75 -0.07
CA LEU A 51 11.31 6.74 0.59
C LEU A 51 12.35 6.20 1.58
N TRP A 52 12.33 4.91 1.93
CA TRP A 52 13.20 4.44 3.02
C TRP A 52 13.89 3.10 2.77
N THR A 53 13.31 2.24 1.92
CA THR A 53 13.75 0.83 1.86
C THR A 53 14.23 0.37 0.50
N SER A 54 13.77 1.01 -0.58
CA SER A 54 14.02 0.53 -1.94
C SER A 54 15.18 1.28 -2.61
N ARG A 55 16.03 0.55 -3.31
CA ARG A 55 17.20 1.10 -4.03
C ARG A 55 17.15 0.74 -5.51
N ASP A 56 17.75 1.60 -6.34
CA ASP A 56 18.00 1.28 -7.74
C ASP A 56 19.22 0.35 -7.90
N ASP A 57 19.52 -0.01 -9.16
CA ASP A 57 20.66 -0.86 -9.50
C ASP A 57 22.02 -0.24 -9.16
N ASN A 58 22.09 1.07 -8.87
CA ASN A 58 23.29 1.79 -8.45
C ASN A 58 23.40 1.90 -6.92
N GLU A 59 22.53 1.21 -6.17
CA GLU A 59 22.39 1.31 -4.72
C GLU A 59 21.93 2.69 -4.19
N GLU A 60 21.41 3.55 -5.06
CA GLU A 60 20.81 4.82 -4.65
C GLU A 60 19.36 4.61 -4.21
N TYR A 61 18.95 5.29 -3.14
CA TYR A 61 17.55 5.23 -2.70
C TYR A 61 16.62 5.83 -3.76
N LEU A 62 15.49 5.16 -4.00
CA LEU A 62 14.57 5.56 -5.07
C LEU A 62 13.97 6.96 -4.85
N ASP A 63 13.89 7.43 -3.61
CA ASP A 63 13.40 8.78 -3.28
C ASP A 63 14.30 9.94 -3.63
N ALA A 64 15.58 9.67 -3.94
CA ALA A 64 16.46 10.69 -4.45
C ALA A 64 15.96 11.25 -5.79
N THR A 65 15.23 10.44 -6.57
CA THR A 65 14.86 10.75 -7.95
C THR A 65 13.41 10.44 -8.33
N HIS A 66 12.68 9.67 -7.52
CA HIS A 66 11.30 9.26 -7.80
C HIS A 66 10.36 9.62 -6.66
N THR A 67 9.09 9.73 -7.03
CA THR A 67 7.98 10.08 -6.13
C THR A 67 6.83 9.10 -6.31
N ILE A 68 5.79 9.19 -5.48
CA ILE A 68 4.58 8.37 -5.64
C ILE A 68 3.91 8.58 -7.02
N GLU A 69 4.12 9.74 -7.65
CA GLU A 69 3.66 10.02 -9.01
C GLU A 69 4.33 9.16 -10.09
N ASP A 70 5.49 8.56 -9.78
CA ASP A 70 6.23 7.69 -10.69
C ASP A 70 5.81 6.23 -10.61
N ILE A 71 4.87 5.88 -9.73
CA ILE A 71 4.33 4.52 -9.61
C ILE A 71 3.40 4.21 -10.78
N ALA A 72 3.61 3.04 -11.38
CA ALA A 72 2.76 2.51 -12.44
C ALA A 72 1.33 2.33 -11.94
N ILE A 73 0.35 2.58 -12.81
CA ILE A 73 -1.07 2.49 -12.46
C ILE A 73 -1.48 1.07 -11.99
N ALA A 74 -0.91 0.02 -12.58
CA ALA A 74 -1.21 -1.35 -12.17
C ALA A 74 -0.73 -1.63 -10.73
N SER A 75 0.45 -1.11 -10.40
CA SER A 75 1.02 -1.14 -9.05
C SER A 75 0.20 -0.31 -8.05
N LEU A 76 -0.25 0.90 -8.41
CA LEU A 76 -1.15 1.69 -7.56
C LEU A 76 -2.47 0.97 -7.27
N VAL A 77 -3.07 0.33 -8.28
CA VAL A 77 -4.32 -0.43 -8.10
C VAL A 77 -4.10 -1.66 -7.23
N SER A 78 -2.97 -2.36 -7.40
CA SER A 78 -2.63 -3.53 -6.57
C SER A 78 -2.41 -3.12 -5.11
N ALA A 79 -1.65 -2.05 -4.86
CA ALA A 79 -1.43 -1.51 -3.52
C ALA A 79 -2.74 -1.03 -2.87
N TRP A 80 -3.60 -0.34 -3.63
CA TRP A 80 -4.92 0.06 -3.13
C TRP A 80 -5.77 -1.14 -2.74
N ALA A 81 -5.79 -2.21 -3.55
CA ALA A 81 -6.57 -3.41 -3.26
C ALA A 81 -6.09 -4.11 -1.98
N GLU A 82 -4.78 -4.30 -1.82
CA GLU A 82 -4.21 -4.90 -0.61
C GLU A 82 -4.40 -4.04 0.63
N CYS A 83 -4.10 -2.74 0.56
CA CYS A 83 -4.35 -1.81 1.67
C CYS A 83 -5.83 -1.81 2.07
N SER A 84 -6.74 -1.83 1.08
CA SER A 84 -8.17 -1.89 1.34
C SER A 84 -8.58 -3.21 2.01
N GLN A 85 -7.94 -4.32 1.65
CA GLN A 85 -8.16 -5.61 2.30
C GLN A 85 -7.66 -5.59 3.74
N PHE A 86 -6.42 -5.16 3.97
CA PHE A 86 -5.82 -5.07 5.30
C PHE A 86 -6.64 -4.15 6.22
N CYS A 87 -7.02 -2.96 5.75
CA CYS A 87 -7.86 -2.04 6.53
C CYS A 87 -9.21 -2.64 6.93
N ARG A 88 -9.79 -3.53 6.11
CA ARG A 88 -11.05 -4.21 6.46
C ARG A 88 -10.84 -5.33 7.47
N GLU A 89 -9.80 -6.13 7.30
CA GLU A 89 -9.50 -7.28 8.15
C GLU A 89 -9.05 -6.85 9.55
N CYS A 90 -8.32 -5.72 9.63
CA CYS A 90 -7.74 -5.19 10.87
C CYS A 90 -8.44 -3.93 11.39
N ALA A 91 -9.68 -3.66 10.94
CA ALA A 91 -10.38 -2.40 11.21
C ALA A 91 -10.46 -2.02 12.69
N THR A 92 -10.61 -3.00 13.59
CA THR A 92 -10.65 -2.78 15.05
C THR A 92 -9.29 -2.36 15.58
N ASP A 93 -8.24 -3.09 15.19
CA ASP A 93 -6.88 -2.90 15.71
C ASP A 93 -6.23 -1.62 15.19
N LEU A 94 -6.61 -1.15 14.00
CA LEU A 94 -6.09 0.08 13.39
C LEU A 94 -6.53 1.37 14.09
N THR A 95 -7.51 1.31 15.00
CA THR A 95 -8.07 2.52 15.65
C THR A 95 -7.12 3.20 16.65
N HIS A 96 -6.02 2.54 17.00
CA HIS A 96 -5.10 2.99 18.04
C HIS A 96 -4.02 3.97 17.54
N LEU A 97 -3.86 4.13 16.23
CA LEU A 97 -2.79 4.92 15.60
C LEU A 97 -3.34 5.78 14.45
N ASP A 98 -2.53 6.74 14.00
CA ASP A 98 -2.84 7.54 12.80
C ASP A 98 -2.86 6.67 11.53
N ASP A 99 -3.81 6.94 10.63
CA ASP A 99 -4.03 6.16 9.41
C ASP A 99 -2.77 6.10 8.52
N GLU A 100 -2.03 7.20 8.38
CA GLU A 100 -0.83 7.25 7.55
C GLU A 100 0.32 6.48 8.21
N ARG A 101 0.47 6.61 9.52
CA ARG A 101 1.43 5.80 10.30
C ARG A 101 1.13 4.31 10.17
N ASN A 102 -0.13 3.92 10.27
CA ASN A 102 -0.57 2.53 10.10
C ASN A 102 -0.14 1.95 8.73
N GLY A 103 -0.30 2.72 7.66
CA GLY A 103 0.11 2.27 6.33
C GLY A 103 1.62 2.10 6.18
N HIS A 104 2.37 3.02 6.78
CA HIS A 104 3.84 2.95 6.82
C HIS A 104 4.33 1.72 7.59
N ASP A 105 3.79 1.48 8.77
CA ASP A 105 4.20 0.37 9.63
C ASP A 105 3.79 -0.98 9.03
N PHE A 106 2.65 -1.04 8.32
CA PHE A 106 2.27 -2.21 7.53
C PHE A 106 3.33 -2.56 6.47
N TRP A 107 3.77 -1.59 5.66
CA TRP A 107 4.80 -1.82 4.63
C TRP A 107 6.11 -2.32 5.24
N LEU A 108 6.58 -1.70 6.32
CA LEU A 108 7.86 -2.07 6.90
C LEU A 108 7.80 -3.45 7.59
N THR A 109 6.70 -3.74 8.27
CA THR A 109 6.53 -4.99 9.00
C THR A 109 6.35 -6.18 8.04
N ARG A 110 5.57 -6.02 6.95
CA ARG A 110 5.43 -7.09 5.94
C ARG A 110 6.74 -7.44 5.22
N ASN A 111 7.67 -6.48 5.17
CA ASN A 111 8.99 -6.62 4.55
C ASN A 111 10.11 -6.91 5.55
N HIS A 112 9.76 -7.28 6.79
CA HIS A 112 10.71 -7.65 7.84
C HIS A 112 11.82 -6.61 8.11
N HIS A 113 11.57 -5.33 7.85
CA HIS A 113 12.49 -4.26 8.23
C HIS A 113 12.50 -4.02 9.75
N GLY A 114 11.58 -4.64 10.50
CA GLY A 114 11.38 -4.52 11.94
C GLY A 114 9.89 -4.57 12.29
N SER A 115 9.57 -4.72 13.58
CA SER A 115 8.23 -4.37 14.08
C SER A 115 8.22 -2.85 14.29
N TYR A 116 7.34 -2.15 13.59
CA TYR A 116 7.24 -0.70 13.69
C TYR A 116 5.97 -0.21 14.41
N TRP A 117 5.12 -1.16 14.79
CA TRP A 117 3.91 -1.00 15.58
C TRP A 117 4.21 -0.72 17.06
N ASP A 118 5.24 0.06 17.35
CA ASP A 118 5.92 0.08 18.66
C ASP A 118 5.79 1.44 19.36
N GLU A 119 4.63 2.10 19.24
CA GLU A 119 4.40 3.32 20.03
C GLU A 119 4.34 2.97 21.53
N PRO A 120 4.99 3.76 22.41
CA PRO A 120 4.94 3.54 23.84
C PRO A 120 3.52 3.86 24.35
N VAL A 121 2.66 2.85 24.31
CA VAL A 121 1.28 2.90 24.80
C VAL A 121 1.24 2.37 26.22
N ASN A 122 0.60 3.11 27.13
CA ASN A 122 0.27 2.62 28.47
C ASN A 122 -1.17 2.07 28.48
N ASP A 123 -1.46 1.21 27.51
CA ASP A 123 -2.77 0.61 27.25
C ASP A 123 -2.55 -0.83 26.73
N GLU A 124 -2.94 -1.81 27.55
CA GLU A 124 -2.82 -3.24 27.23
C GLU A 124 -3.61 -3.64 25.97
N LEU A 125 -4.72 -2.93 25.66
CA LEU A 125 -5.50 -3.19 24.46
C LEU A 125 -4.76 -2.72 23.21
N ALA A 126 -4.10 -1.57 23.30
CA ALA A 126 -3.29 -1.05 22.20
C ALA A 126 -2.07 -1.95 21.93
N GLU A 127 -1.41 -2.44 22.98
CA GLU A 127 -0.30 -3.40 22.85
C GLU A 127 -0.77 -4.72 22.19
N PHE A 128 -1.94 -5.24 22.60
CA PHE A 128 -2.52 -6.43 21.98
C PHE A 128 -2.86 -6.18 20.50
N ALA A 129 -3.46 -5.04 20.17
CA ALA A 129 -3.76 -4.66 18.80
C ALA A 129 -2.48 -4.58 17.93
N MET A 130 -1.41 -3.98 18.45
CA MET A 130 -0.11 -3.90 17.77
C MET A 130 0.46 -5.29 17.48
N GLN A 131 0.41 -6.23 18.44
CA GLN A 131 0.86 -7.62 18.20
C GLN A 131 0.03 -8.32 17.11
N GLN A 132 -1.27 -8.04 17.05
CA GLN A 132 -2.17 -8.60 16.03
C GLN A 132 -1.86 -8.00 14.65
N LEU A 133 -1.60 -6.69 14.58
CA LEU A 133 -1.18 -5.99 13.37
C LEU A 133 0.16 -6.49 12.85
N THR A 134 1.13 -6.78 13.73
CA THR A 134 2.41 -7.39 13.34
C THR A 134 2.18 -8.73 12.64
N ARG A 135 1.44 -9.64 13.27
CA ARG A 135 1.15 -10.97 12.71
C ARG A 135 0.36 -10.89 11.39
N ALA A 136 -0.62 -9.99 11.33
CA ALA A 136 -1.39 -9.75 10.12
C ALA A 136 -0.48 -9.23 8.99
N SER A 137 0.39 -8.27 9.28
CA SER A 137 1.32 -7.68 8.31
C SER A 137 2.25 -8.74 7.71
N GLU A 138 2.84 -9.58 8.55
CA GLU A 138 3.74 -10.67 8.13
C GLU A 138 3.03 -11.70 7.24
N SER A 139 1.71 -11.91 7.43
CA SER A 139 0.94 -12.85 6.62
C SER A 139 0.71 -12.42 5.17
N TYR A 140 0.88 -11.13 4.86
CA TYR A 140 0.75 -10.60 3.49
C TYR A 140 2.03 -10.83 2.65
N GLY A 141 3.13 -11.24 3.27
CA GLY A 141 4.41 -11.51 2.61
C GLY A 141 5.14 -10.26 2.10
N GLU A 142 6.40 -10.48 1.72
CA GLU A 142 7.32 -9.45 1.22
C GLU A 142 6.92 -8.96 -0.18
N VAL A 143 7.20 -7.68 -0.44
CA VAL A 143 6.98 -7.00 -1.72
C VAL A 143 8.13 -6.02 -1.96
N ASP A 144 8.67 -6.06 -3.17
CA ASP A 144 9.73 -5.18 -3.61
C ASP A 144 9.18 -4.10 -4.54
N LEU A 145 9.78 -2.90 -4.48
CA LEU A 145 9.54 -1.82 -5.43
C LEU A 145 10.77 -1.69 -6.33
N HIS A 146 10.56 -1.75 -7.65
CA HIS A 146 11.65 -1.70 -8.64
C HIS A 146 11.28 -0.83 -9.83
N ILE A 147 12.27 -0.43 -10.63
CA ILE A 147 12.06 0.33 -11.85
C ILE A 147 11.80 -0.64 -13.01
N GLY A 148 10.66 -0.49 -13.69
CA GLY A 148 10.29 -1.28 -14.85
C GLY A 148 10.83 -0.72 -16.17
N ASP A 149 10.65 -1.47 -17.27
CA ASP A 149 11.09 -1.10 -18.61
C ASP A 149 10.45 0.21 -19.13
N ASP A 150 9.29 0.59 -18.60
CA ASP A 150 8.57 1.83 -18.92
C ASP A 150 9.08 3.04 -18.11
N ARG A 151 10.14 2.84 -17.30
CA ARG A 151 10.71 3.81 -16.37
C ARG A 151 9.74 4.25 -15.27
N LYS A 152 8.76 3.42 -14.92
CA LYS A 152 7.89 3.60 -13.77
C LYS A 152 8.29 2.67 -12.64
N LEU A 153 7.78 2.95 -11.45
CA LEU A 153 7.95 2.10 -10.27
C LEU A 153 6.88 1.02 -10.25
N HIS A 154 7.31 -0.23 -10.07
CA HIS A 154 6.48 -1.43 -10.04
C HIS A 154 6.66 -2.21 -8.74
N PHE A 155 5.55 -2.67 -8.16
CA PHE A 155 5.57 -3.63 -7.07
C PHE A 155 5.72 -5.06 -7.61
N SER A 156 6.51 -5.90 -6.94
CA SER A 156 6.73 -7.30 -7.36
C SER A 156 5.46 -8.16 -7.29
N ASN A 157 4.48 -7.77 -6.47
CA ASN A 157 3.18 -8.42 -6.37
C ASN A 157 2.10 -7.79 -7.26
N GLU A 158 2.48 -6.89 -8.19
CA GLU A 158 1.50 -6.29 -9.09
C GLU A 158 0.78 -7.35 -9.91
N ARG A 159 -0.55 -7.25 -9.97
CA ARG A 159 -1.33 -8.17 -10.79
C ARG A 159 -1.36 -7.64 -12.22
N SER A 160 -0.72 -8.39 -13.12
CA SER A 160 -0.82 -8.15 -14.54
C SER A 160 -2.28 -8.36 -14.99
N PHE A 161 -2.88 -7.32 -15.56
CA PHE A 161 -4.18 -7.42 -16.23
C PHE A 161 -3.95 -8.04 -17.61
N ILE A 162 -3.98 -9.38 -17.69
CA ILE A 162 -3.97 -10.12 -18.96
C ILE A 162 -5.40 -10.48 -19.36
#